data_AF-A0A6N7CX14-F1
#
_entry.id   AF-A0A6N7CX14-F1
#
_cell.length_a   1.000
_cell.length_b   1.000
_cell.length_c   1.000
_cell.angle_alpha   90.00
_cell.angle_beta   90.00
_cell.angle_gamma   90.00
#
_symmetry.space_group_name_H-M   'P 1'
#
loop_
_entity.id
_entity.type
_entity.pdbx_description
1 polymer ?
#
loop_
_entity_poly.entity_id
_entity_poly.type
_entity_poly.pdbx_seq_one_letter_code
_entity_poly.pdbx_strand_id
1 'polypeptide(L)'
;MLKTRVAHGYCSRHEASGACPYANICETCDNFVTGPEFRGALEAHRTDIQALEADARDRGWLDEAARHHRVAGTLTDHLHRLDR
;
A
#
# COMPACT_ATOMS: atom_id res chain seq x y z
N MET A 1 19.11 0.54 -3.16
CA MET A 1 19.24 -0.89 -3.54
C MET A 1 17.89 -1.56 -3.31
N LEU A 2 17.22 -2.03 -4.37
CA LEU A 2 15.97 -2.79 -4.25
C LEU A 2 16.35 -4.23 -3.89
N LYS A 3 15.91 -4.72 -2.72
CA LYS A 3 16.44 -5.98 -2.19
C LYS A 3 15.49 -7.16 -2.34
N THR A 4 14.19 -6.91 -2.16
CA THR A 4 13.18 -7.98 -2.12
C THR A 4 11.93 -7.55 -2.88
N ARG A 5 11.47 -8.39 -3.81
CA ARG A 5 10.17 -8.24 -4.47
C ARG A 5 9.05 -8.54 -3.47
N VAL A 6 8.05 -7.66 -3.40
CA VAL A 6 6.82 -7.86 -2.60
C VAL A 6 5.61 -7.89 -3.53
N ALA A 7 4.37 -7.64 -3.09
CA ALA A 7 3.18 -7.74 -3.96
C ALA A 7 3.18 -6.67 -5.08
N HIS A 8 3.18 -5.38 -4.73
CA HIS A 8 3.06 -4.28 -5.71
C HIS A 8 4.31 -3.38 -5.78
N GLY A 9 5.47 -3.90 -5.40
CA GLY A 9 6.72 -3.18 -5.50
C GLY A 9 7.90 -3.96 -4.94
N TYR A 10 8.79 -3.23 -4.28
CA TYR A 10 10.04 -3.70 -3.73
C TYR A 10 10.27 -3.13 -2.33
N CYS A 11 11.02 -3.86 -1.52
CA CYS A 11 11.50 -3.41 -0.23
C CYS A 11 12.92 -2.85 -0.35
N SER A 12 13.13 -1.63 0.12
CA SER A 12 14.44 -0.95 0.19
C SER A 12 15.16 -1.15 1.54
N ARG A 13 14.55 -1.91 2.47
CA ARG A 13 15.10 -2.18 3.80
C ARG A 13 16.50 -2.80 3.71
N HIS A 14 17.41 -2.30 4.52
CA HIS A 14 18.82 -2.72 4.50
C HIS A 14 19.00 -4.18 4.94
N GLU A 15 19.99 -4.86 4.36
CA GLU A 15 20.31 -6.27 4.63
C GLU A 15 20.63 -6.54 6.10
N ALA A 16 21.44 -5.69 6.71
CA ALA A 16 21.86 -5.83 8.10
C ALA A 16 20.68 -5.83 9.10
N SER A 17 19.50 -5.36 8.68
CA SER A 17 18.31 -5.34 9.51
C SER A 17 17.57 -6.71 9.53
N GLY A 18 18.05 -7.72 8.80
CA GLY A 18 17.46 -9.07 8.76
C GLY A 18 16.14 -9.16 7.97
N ALA A 19 15.39 -10.25 8.13
CA ALA A 19 14.08 -10.40 7.50
C ALA A 19 13.02 -9.51 8.19
N CYS A 20 12.08 -8.94 7.43
CA CYS A 20 10.95 -8.18 8.00
C CYS A 20 9.83 -9.16 8.43
N PRO A 21 9.34 -9.11 9.68
CA PRO A 21 8.22 -9.96 10.11
C PRO A 21 6.87 -9.52 9.55
N TYR A 22 6.78 -8.28 9.05
CA TYR A 22 5.54 -7.64 8.60
C TYR A 22 5.47 -7.49 7.07
N ALA A 23 5.93 -8.52 6.35
CA ALA A 23 5.98 -8.46 4.88
C ALA A 23 4.59 -8.31 4.23
N ASN A 24 3.51 -8.63 4.94
CA ASN A 24 2.13 -8.52 4.47
C ASN A 24 1.56 -7.09 4.49
N ILE A 25 2.23 -6.13 5.13
CA ILE A 25 1.81 -4.71 5.17
C ILE A 25 2.83 -3.80 4.49
N CYS A 26 3.64 -4.34 3.56
CA CYS A 26 4.73 -3.58 2.96
C CYS A 26 4.26 -2.29 2.29
N GLU A 27 3.09 -2.28 1.64
CA GLU A 27 2.57 -1.08 0.93
C GLU A 27 2.33 0.11 1.84
N THR A 28 2.22 -0.09 3.16
CA THR A 28 2.08 0.99 4.14
C THR A 28 3.37 1.29 4.90
N CYS A 29 4.50 0.71 4.50
CA CYS A 29 5.80 0.88 5.14
C CYS A 29 6.68 1.89 4.39
N ASP A 30 7.46 2.68 5.13
CA ASP A 30 8.40 3.67 4.56
C ASP A 30 9.48 3.08 3.64
N ASN A 31 9.80 1.79 3.81
CA ASN A 31 10.78 1.10 2.98
C ASN A 31 10.19 0.59 1.65
N PHE A 32 8.91 0.80 1.40
CA PHE A 32 8.29 0.35 0.16
C PHE A 32 8.55 1.33 -0.99
N VAL A 33 8.98 0.76 -2.10
CA VAL A 33 9.21 1.47 -3.36
C VAL A 33 8.47 0.71 -4.45
N THR A 34 7.64 1.41 -5.22
CA THR A 34 6.93 0.83 -6.37
C THR A 34 7.54 1.29 -7.70
N GLY A 35 7.06 0.73 -8.80
CA GLY A 35 7.50 0.99 -10.18
C GLY A 35 6.31 1.09 -11.13
N PRO A 36 6.48 1.70 -12.33
CA PRO A 36 5.41 1.88 -13.30
C PRO A 36 4.68 0.59 -13.69
N GLU A 37 5.37 -0.54 -13.68
CA GLU A 37 4.83 -1.88 -13.95
C GLU A 37 3.74 -2.31 -12.97
N PHE A 38 3.66 -1.69 -11.79
CA PHE A 38 2.64 -1.98 -10.77
C PHE A 38 1.48 -0.99 -10.76
N ARG A 39 1.47 0.04 -11.61
CA ARG A 39 0.44 1.08 -11.61
C ARG A 39 -0.97 0.50 -11.65
N GLY A 40 -1.25 -0.38 -12.62
CA GLY A 40 -2.58 -0.96 -12.76
C GLY A 40 -3.01 -1.78 -11.53
N ALA A 41 -2.08 -2.49 -10.90
CA ALA A 41 -2.37 -3.24 -9.67
C ALA A 41 -2.63 -2.31 -8.48
N LEU A 42 -1.89 -1.21 -8.35
CA LEU A 42 -2.12 -0.19 -7.31
C LEU A 42 -3.44 0.55 -7.50
N GLU A 43 -3.83 0.86 -8.75
CA GLU A 43 -5.13 1.47 -9.06
C GLU A 43 -6.29 0.53 -8.72
N ALA A 44 -6.17 -0.75 -9.07
CA ALA A 44 -7.15 -1.77 -8.69
C ALA A 44 -7.25 -1.90 -7.16
N HIS A 45 -6.12 -2.04 -6.47
CA HIS A 45 -6.10 -2.15 -5.01
C HIS A 45 -6.70 -0.90 -4.33
N ARG A 46 -6.38 0.31 -4.82
CA ARG A 46 -6.98 1.55 -4.30
C ARG A 46 -8.50 1.54 -4.47
N THR A 47 -8.99 1.09 -5.62
CA THR A 47 -10.43 1.00 -5.91
C THR A 47 -11.12 0.02 -4.94
N ASP A 48 -10.53 -1.15 -4.71
CA ASP A 48 -11.05 -2.14 -3.77
C ASP A 48 -11.12 -1.58 -2.34
N ILE A 49 -10.06 -0.91 -1.88
CA ILE A 49 -10.01 -0.31 -0.54
C ILE A 49 -11.04 0.82 -0.38
N GLN A 50 -11.29 1.61 -1.44
CA GLN A 50 -12.33 2.64 -1.42
C GLN A 50 -13.74 2.04 -1.34
N ALA A 51 -13.98 0.91 -2.01
CA ALA A 51 -15.24 0.18 -1.88
C ALA A 51 -15.43 -0.36 -0.45
N LEU A 52 -14.37 -0.89 0.17
CA LEU A 52 -14.40 -1.34 1.56
C LEU A 52 -14.59 -0.18 2.55
N GLU A 53 -13.98 0.99 2.29
CA GLU A 53 -14.23 2.19 3.08
C GLU A 53 -15.71 2.58 3.06
N ALA A 54 -16.33 2.58 1.87
CA ALA A 54 -17.75 2.90 1.71
C ALA A 54 -18.64 1.89 2.45
N ASP A 55 -18.41 0.58 2.28
CA ASP A 55 -19.16 -0.47 2.98
C ASP A 55 -19.03 -0.34 4.51
N ALA A 56 -17.83 -0.06 5.02
CA ALA A 56 -17.62 0.17 6.45
C ALA A 56 -18.39 1.39 6.97
N ARG A 57 -18.47 2.48 6.19
CA ARG A 57 -19.26 3.67 6.54
C ARG A 57 -20.76 3.36 6.58
N ASP A 58 -21.27 2.66 5.58
CA ASP A 58 -22.69 2.29 5.49
C ASP A 58 -23.12 1.39 6.67
N ARG A 59 -22.20 0.59 7.20
CA ARG A 59 -22.41 -0.26 8.39
C ARG A 59 -22.16 0.44 9.73
N GLY A 60 -21.68 1.69 9.72
CA GLY A 60 -21.33 2.43 10.93
C GLY A 60 -20.01 1.99 11.60
N TRP A 61 -19.14 1.26 10.90
CA TRP A 61 -17.83 0.80 11.40
C TRP A 61 -16.77 1.87 11.19
N LEU A 62 -16.88 2.97 11.94
CA LEU A 62 -16.07 4.17 11.71
C LEU A 62 -14.55 3.94 11.84
N ASP A 63 -14.12 3.10 12.77
CA ASP A 63 -12.70 2.78 12.94
C ASP A 63 -12.13 1.99 11.74
N GLU A 64 -12.90 1.07 11.18
CA GLU A 64 -12.51 0.30 10.00
C GLU A 64 -12.54 1.16 8.74
N ALA A 65 -13.54 2.04 8.59
CA ALA A 65 -13.55 3.05 7.55
C ALA A 65 -12.31 3.96 7.62
N ALA A 66 -11.94 4.43 8.82
CA ALA A 66 -10.74 5.24 9.01
C ALA A 66 -9.45 4.46 8.66
N ARG A 67 -9.43 3.15 8.92
CA ARG A 67 -8.31 2.28 8.51
C ARG A 67 -8.22 2.15 6.99
N HIS A 68 -9.32 1.87 6.30
CA HIS A 68 -9.36 1.81 4.83
C HIS A 68 -8.94 3.14 4.20
N HIS A 69 -9.42 4.26 4.76
CA HIS A 69 -9.05 5.59 4.30
C HIS A 69 -7.53 5.83 4.31
N ARG A 70 -6.84 5.44 5.39
CA ARG A 70 -5.37 5.57 5.47
C ARG A 70 -4.66 4.74 4.41
N VAL A 71 -5.12 3.50 4.18
CA VAL A 71 -4.55 2.63 3.14
C VAL A 71 -4.75 3.22 1.75
N ALA A 72 -5.97 3.69 1.42
CA ALA A 72 -6.25 4.35 0.14
C ALA A 72 -5.39 5.60 -0.07
N GLY A 73 -5.17 6.39 0.99
CA GLY A 73 -4.26 7.54 0.99
C GLY A 73 -2.83 7.13 0.62
N THR A 74 -2.28 6.12 1.30
CA THR A 74 -0.93 5.63 0.98
C THR A 74 -0.80 5.09 -0.45
N LEU A 75 -1.80 4.37 -0.96
CA LEU A 75 -1.81 3.90 -2.36
C LEU A 75 -1.85 5.06 -3.35
N THR A 76 -2.59 6.12 -3.02
CA THR A 76 -2.65 7.35 -3.82
C THR A 76 -1.30 8.06 -3.86
N ASP A 77 -0.60 8.15 -2.74
CA ASP A 77 0.75 8.72 -2.69
C ASP A 77 1.75 7.92 -3.53
N HIS A 78 1.64 6.59 -3.55
CA HIS A 78 2.45 5.74 -4.45
C HIS A 78 2.19 6.05 -5.91
N LEU A 79 0.92 6.14 -6.31
CA LEU A 79 0.53 6.47 -7.68
C LEU A 79 1.03 7.87 -8.09
N HIS A 80 0.88 8.87 -7.22
CA HIS A 80 1.40 10.21 -7.47
C HIS A 80 2.92 10.25 -7.63
N ARG A 81 3.66 9.45 -6.84
CA ARG A 81 5.12 9.34 -7.01
C ARG A 81 5.51 8.74 -8.35
N LEU A 82 4.67 7.90 -8.96
CA LEU A 82 4.91 7.35 -10.30
C LEU A 82 4.61 8.34 -11.44
N ASP A 83 3.89 9.43 -11.17
CA ASP A 83 3.57 10.48 -12.15
C ASP A 83 4.61 11.61 -12.20
N ARG A 84 5.59 11.59 -11.28
CA ARG A 84 6.59 12.65 -11.08
C ARG A 84 7.92 12.41 -11.80
#